data_AF-A0A2D4KJ60-F1
#
_entry.id   AF-A0A2D4KJ60-F1
#
_cell.length_a   1.000
_cell.length_b   1.000
_cell.length_c   1.000
_cell.angle_alpha   90.00
_cell.angle_beta   90.00
_cell.angle_gamma   90.00
#
_symmetry.space_group_name_H-M   'P 1'
#
loop_
_entity.id
_entity.type
_entity.pdbx_description
1 polymer ?
#
loop_
_entity_poly.entity_id
_entity_poly.type
_entity_poly.pdbx_seq_one_letter_code
_entity_poly.pdbx_strand_id
1 'polypeptide(L)'
;EEPLQGRAEEFVQFLSDKIAQIRTDLDSDWAVSIEMPRADLSPVMWNEFEPVAPEEVDKAVGAMSTSTCLLDPCPSWLVSASREVTRGWLQAVINASLR
;
A
#
# COMPACT_ATOMS: atom_id res chain seq x y z
N GLU A 1 38.51 5.26 35.25
CA GLU A 1 37.13 5.71 35.02
C GLU A 1 36.70 5.19 33.66
N GLU A 2 35.63 4.41 33.62
CA GLU A 2 35.16 3.75 32.39
C GLU A 2 34.44 4.76 31.47
N PRO A 3 34.83 4.91 30.19
CA PRO A 3 34.34 5.95 29.28
C PRO A 3 32.93 5.69 28.71
N LEU A 4 32.13 4.85 29.37
CA LEU A 4 30.81 4.37 28.90
C LEU A 4 29.66 4.71 29.85
N GLN A 5 29.96 5.22 31.04
CA GLN A 5 28.96 5.62 32.02
C GLN A 5 28.31 6.92 31.55
N GLY A 6 27.02 6.91 31.22
CA GLY A 6 26.31 8.06 30.66
C GLY A 6 25.65 7.83 29.30
N ARG A 7 26.24 7.01 28.42
CA ARG A 7 25.76 6.90 27.02
C ARG A 7 24.37 6.29 26.89
N ALA A 8 24.03 5.35 27.77
CA ALA A 8 22.70 4.74 27.77
C ALA A 8 21.64 5.77 28.18
N GLU A 9 21.92 6.59 29.20
CA GLU A 9 21.03 7.67 29.62
C GLU A 9 20.92 8.77 28.55
N GLU A 10 22.02 9.16 27.92
CA GLU A 10 22.04 10.10 26.80
C GLU A 10 21.21 9.61 25.60
N PHE A 11 21.32 8.31 25.28
CA PHE A 11 20.55 7.72 24.18
C PHE A 11 19.05 7.66 24.50
N VAL A 12 18.69 7.34 25.74
CA VAL A 12 17.30 7.35 26.21
C VAL A 12 16.72 8.76 26.18
N GLN A 13 17.50 9.76 26.59
CA GLN A 13 17.09 11.15 26.54
C GLN A 13 16.87 11.62 25.09
N PHE A 14 17.83 11.32 24.21
CA PHE A 14 17.73 11.64 22.79
C PHE A 14 16.48 11.04 22.13
N LEU A 15 16.16 9.77 22.42
CA LEU A 15 14.94 9.15 21.89
C LEU A 15 13.68 9.79 22.45
N SER A 16 13.68 10.14 23.74
CA SER A 16 12.54 10.81 24.39
C SER A 16 12.28 12.17 23.76
N ASP A 17 13.33 12.96 23.55
CA ASP A 17 13.26 14.28 22.92
C ASP A 17 12.78 14.18 21.47
N LYS A 18 13.28 13.19 20.73
CA LYS A 18 12.88 12.96 19.34
C LYS A 18 11.41 12.52 19.22
N ILE A 19 10.92 11.71 20.14
CA ILE A 19 9.50 11.32 20.20
C ILE A 19 8.63 12.53 20.52
N ALA A 20 9.05 13.38 21.47
CA ALA A 20 8.33 14.60 21.80
C ALA A 20 8.24 15.55 20.60
N GLN A 21 9.35 15.76 19.89
CA GLN A 21 9.40 16.59 18.69
C GLN A 21 8.45 16.08 17.60
N ILE A 22 8.47 14.78 17.29
CA ILE A 22 7.58 14.18 16.28
C ILE A 22 6.11 14.39 16.63
N ARG A 23 5.74 14.24 17.91
CA ARG A 23 4.35 14.47 18.37
C ARG A 23 3.94 15.92 18.18
N THR A 24 4.80 16.86 18.60
CA THR A 24 4.56 18.29 18.41
C THR A 24 4.43 18.67 16.93
N ASP A 25 5.31 18.14 16.09
CA ASP A 25 5.28 18.39 14.64
C ASP A 25 3.97 17.85 14.03
N LEU A 26 3.58 16.62 14.37
CA LEU A 26 2.31 16.03 13.92
C LEU A 26 1.10 16.85 14.35
N ASP A 27 1.04 17.25 15.62
CA ASP A 27 -0.06 18.04 16.16
C ASP A 27 -0.12 19.44 15.51
N SER A 28 1.01 19.98 15.07
CA SER A 28 1.10 21.27 14.38
C SER A 28 0.67 21.20 12.91
N ASP A 29 1.03 20.12 12.20
CA ASP A 29 0.67 19.93 10.79
C ASP A 29 -0.77 19.44 10.62
N TRP A 30 -1.36 18.77 11.62
CA TRP A 30 -2.73 18.26 11.56
C TRP A 30 -3.80 19.38 11.44
N ALA A 31 -3.48 20.59 11.91
CA ALA A 31 -4.38 21.74 11.80
C ALA A 31 -4.50 22.28 10.37
N VAL A 32 -3.54 21.94 9.49
CA VAL A 32 -3.67 22.20 8.06
C VAL A 32 -4.49 21.04 7.50
N SER A 33 -5.80 21.26 7.41
CA SER A 33 -6.63 20.51 6.47
C SER A 33 -6.00 20.73 5.11
N ILE A 34 -5.11 19.83 4.70
CA ILE A 34 -4.65 19.75 3.33
C ILE A 34 -5.96 19.49 2.58
N GLU A 35 -6.53 20.56 2.03
CA GLU A 35 -7.39 20.47 0.87
C GLU A 35 -6.52 19.80 -0.17
N MET A 36 -6.46 18.47 -0.10
CA MET A 36 -6.02 17.68 -1.21
C MET A 36 -6.92 18.18 -2.33
N PRO A 37 -6.35 18.69 -3.43
CA PRO A 37 -7.13 18.97 -4.60
C PRO A 37 -7.89 17.68 -4.81
N ARG A 38 -9.22 17.71 -4.63
CA ARG A 38 -10.05 16.58 -4.99
C ARG A 38 -9.65 16.35 -6.43
N ALA A 39 -8.90 15.27 -6.69
CA ALA A 39 -8.58 14.87 -8.03
C ALA A 39 -9.92 14.91 -8.75
N ASP A 40 -9.99 15.69 -9.83
CA ASP A 40 -11.23 15.92 -10.56
C ASP A 40 -11.95 14.57 -10.62
N LEU A 41 -13.07 14.46 -9.91
CA LEU A 41 -13.86 13.25 -9.86
C LEU A 41 -14.66 13.17 -11.17
N SER A 42 -13.98 13.42 -12.30
CA SER A 42 -14.49 13.04 -13.59
C SER A 42 -14.81 11.55 -13.45
N PRO A 43 -16.07 11.15 -13.67
CA PRO A 43 -16.41 9.74 -13.61
C PRO A 43 -15.45 9.02 -14.56
N VAL A 44 -14.66 8.10 -14.02
CA VAL A 44 -13.82 7.24 -14.85
C VAL A 44 -14.77 6.58 -15.84
N MET A 45 -14.60 6.88 -17.13
CA MET A 45 -15.45 6.37 -18.19
C MET A 45 -15.06 4.92 -18.47
N TRP A 46 -15.59 3.98 -17.68
CA TRP A 46 -15.33 2.54 -17.80
C TRP A 46 -15.67 1.97 -19.20
N ASN A 47 -16.54 2.67 -19.94
CA ASN A 47 -16.93 2.33 -21.30
C ASN A 47 -15.81 2.50 -22.35
N GLU A 48 -14.69 3.12 -21.99
CA GLU A 48 -13.51 3.27 -22.87
C GLU A 48 -12.60 2.03 -22.85
N PHE A 49 -12.81 1.11 -21.92
CA PHE A 49 -11.99 -0.09 -21.77
C PHE A 49 -12.62 -1.29 -22.48
N GLU A 50 -11.77 -2.06 -23.15
CA GLU A 50 -12.15 -3.32 -23.76
C GLU A 50 -12.12 -4.47 -22.74
N PRO A 51 -12.92 -5.54 -22.93
CA PRO A 51 -12.85 -6.73 -22.10
C PRO A 51 -11.46 -7.37 -22.12
N VAL A 52 -10.97 -7.74 -20.93
CA VAL A 52 -9.65 -8.37 -20.75
C VAL A 52 -9.64 -9.80 -21.26
N ALA A 53 -8.58 -10.17 -21.97
CA ALA A 53 -8.33 -11.54 -22.41
C ALA A 53 -7.75 -12.41 -21.28
N PRO A 54 -7.91 -13.75 -21.32
CA PRO A 54 -7.36 -14.64 -20.29
C PRO A 54 -5.83 -14.51 -20.12
N GLU A 55 -5.12 -14.26 -21.22
CA GLU A 55 -3.65 -14.12 -21.26
C GLU A 55 -3.17 -12.82 -20.60
N GLU A 56 -4.01 -11.78 -20.61
CA GLU A 56 -3.70 -10.50 -19.98
C GLU A 56 -3.85 -10.58 -18.46
N VAL A 57 -4.86 -11.31 -17.97
CA VAL A 57 -4.99 -11.66 -16.55
C VAL A 57 -3.75 -12.41 -16.07
N ASP A 58 -3.33 -13.38 -16.86
CA ASP A 58 -2.14 -14.17 -16.64
C ASP A 58 -0.86 -13.35 -16.56
N LYS A 59 -0.70 -12.39 -17.48
CA LYS A 59 0.41 -11.45 -17.49
C LYS A 59 0.40 -10.55 -16.26
N ALA A 60 -0.77 -10.06 -15.85
CA ALA A 60 -0.93 -9.23 -14.67
C ALA A 60 -0.57 -9.98 -13.39
N VAL A 61 -1.10 -11.20 -13.20
CA VAL A 61 -0.77 -12.06 -12.06
C VAL A 61 0.73 -12.42 -12.06
N GLY A 62 1.31 -12.69 -13.23
CA GLY A 62 2.74 -12.97 -13.37
C GLY A 62 3.66 -11.78 -13.06
N ALA A 63 3.16 -10.55 -13.16
CA ALA A 63 3.91 -9.32 -12.88
C ALA A 63 3.81 -8.87 -11.40
N MET A 64 2.98 -9.53 -10.58
CA MET A 64 2.81 -9.18 -9.17
C MET A 64 4.12 -9.40 -8.40
N SER A 65 4.43 -8.49 -7.47
CA SER A 65 5.57 -8.69 -6.59
C SER A 65 5.33 -9.89 -5.67
N THR A 66 6.38 -10.67 -5.41
CA THR A 66 6.33 -11.77 -4.45
C THR A 66 6.48 -11.29 -3.01
N SER A 67 6.50 -9.98 -2.80
CA SER A 67 6.55 -9.39 -1.46
C SER A 67 5.29 -9.73 -0.69
N THR A 68 5.45 -10.16 0.55
CA THR A 68 4.34 -10.42 1.46
C THR A 68 4.33 -9.36 2.55
N CYS A 69 3.22 -8.64 2.69
CA CYS A 69 2.97 -7.82 3.87
C CYS A 69 2.17 -8.63 4.89
N LEU A 70 2.42 -8.44 6.19
CA LEU A 70 1.66 -9.06 7.27
C LEU A 70 0.16 -8.71 7.19
N LEU A 71 -0.17 -7.54 6.66
CA LEU A 71 -1.53 -7.01 6.57
C LEU A 71 -2.23 -7.35 5.26
N ASP A 72 -1.57 -8.07 4.33
CA ASP A 72 -2.23 -8.47 3.10
C ASP A 72 -3.30 -9.53 3.40
N PRO A 73 -4.59 -9.28 3.11
CA PRO A 73 -5.64 -10.28 3.31
C PRO A 73 -5.48 -11.47 2.36
N CYS A 74 -4.80 -11.26 1.23
CA CYS A 74 -4.44 -12.29 0.27
C CYS A 74 -3.06 -11.97 -0.32
N PRO A 75 -2.01 -12.72 0.01
CA PRO A 75 -0.67 -12.44 -0.49
C PRO A 75 -0.55 -12.80 -1.97
N SER A 76 0.22 -12.01 -2.73
CA SER A 76 0.39 -12.17 -4.18
C SER A 76 0.83 -13.57 -4.60
N TRP A 77 1.70 -14.22 -3.82
CA TRP A 77 2.16 -15.58 -4.13
C TRP A 77 1.01 -16.59 -4.17
N LEU A 78 -0.02 -16.41 -3.34
CA LEU A 78 -1.17 -17.31 -3.28
C LEU A 78 -2.04 -17.16 -4.53
N VAL A 79 -2.21 -15.92 -5.01
CA VAL A 79 -2.90 -15.63 -6.27
C VAL A 79 -2.15 -16.27 -7.43
N SER A 80 -0.82 -16.13 -7.48
CA SER A 80 0.01 -16.72 -8.52
C SER A 80 0.02 -18.25 -8.49
N ALA A 81 0.08 -18.86 -7.30
CA ALA A 81 0.05 -20.32 -7.14
C ALA A 81 -1.30 -20.93 -7.55
N SER A 82 -2.39 -20.18 -7.40
CA SER A 82 -3.74 -20.60 -7.76
C SER A 82 -4.19 -20.13 -9.15
N ARG A 83 -3.27 -19.57 -9.96
CA ARG A 83 -3.57 -18.91 -11.24
C ARG A 83 -4.47 -19.71 -12.18
N GLU A 84 -4.26 -21.02 -12.32
CA GLU A 84 -5.10 -21.83 -13.22
C GLU A 84 -6.56 -21.89 -12.78
N VAL A 85 -6.81 -21.85 -11.47
CA VAL A 85 -8.16 -21.86 -10.89
C VAL A 85 -8.75 -20.45 -10.87
N THR A 86 -7.94 -19.43 -10.58
CA THR A 86 -8.42 -18.06 -10.37
C THR A 86 -8.54 -17.26 -11.67
N ARG A 87 -7.83 -17.61 -12.75
CA ARG A 87 -7.83 -16.90 -14.04
C ARG A 87 -9.23 -16.58 -14.55
N GLY A 88 -10.08 -17.60 -14.66
CA GLY A 88 -11.43 -17.44 -15.23
C GLY A 88 -12.32 -16.53 -14.36
N TRP A 89 -12.19 -16.62 -13.05
CA TRP A 89 -12.97 -15.81 -12.11
C TRP A 89 -12.51 -14.37 -12.11
N LEU A 90 -11.19 -14.13 -12.11
CA LEU A 90 -10.61 -12.80 -12.22
C LEU A 90 -11.03 -12.12 -13.52
N GLN A 91 -10.95 -12.84 -14.65
CA GLN A 91 -11.42 -12.33 -15.93
C GLN A 91 -12.90 -11.94 -15.89
N ALA A 92 -13.75 -12.81 -15.34
CA ALA A 92 -15.19 -12.55 -15.26
C ALA A 92 -15.51 -11.32 -14.40
N VAL A 93 -14.85 -11.16 -13.25
CA VAL A 93 -15.02 -10.00 -12.36
C VAL A 93 -14.56 -8.70 -13.01
N ILE A 94 -13.39 -8.71 -13.66
CA ILE A 94 -12.85 -7.53 -14.35
C ILE A 94 -13.82 -7.10 -15.46
N ASN A 95 -14.24 -8.04 -16.31
CA ASN A 95 -15.13 -7.74 -17.43
C ASN A 95 -16.55 -7.36 -17.00
N ALA A 96 -17.01 -7.84 -15.85
CA ALA A 96 -18.28 -7.41 -15.26
C ALA A 96 -18.21 -5.97 -14.74
N SER A 97 -17.04 -5.51 -14.29
CA SER A 97 -16.82 -4.14 -13.80
C SER A 97 -16.85 -3.08 -14.91
N LEU A 98 -16.78 -3.48 -16.18
CA LEU A 98 -16.84 -2.59 -17.34
C LEU A 98 -18.29 -2.23 -17.75
N ARG A 99 -19.30 -2.69 -17.01
CA ARG A 99 -20.72 -2.58 -17.37
C ARG A 99 -21.53 -1.84 -16.32
#